data_AF-A0A1I0NHH6-F1
#
_entry.id   AF-A0A1I0NHH6-F1
#
_cell.length_a   1.000
_cell.length_b   1.000
_cell.length_c   1.000
_cell.angle_alpha   90.00
_cell.angle_beta   90.00
_cell.angle_gamma   90.00
#
_symmetry.space_group_name_H-M   'P 1'
#
loop_
_entity.id
_entity.type
_entity.pdbx_description
1 polymer ?
#
loop_
_entity_poly.entity_id
_entity_poly.type
_entity_poly.pdbx_seq_one_letter_code
_entity_poly.pdbx_strand_id
1 'polypeptide(L)'
;MSWWIPRQSCGPPKSRRWRVRLLGVVVMSDAAESAVVETESAPLVGVYRHDVHKARLRSHADAEDWVAGVRVNQAVPRGADGDAALLSRPRGEPSQTFEGHDSPYRLSLVSGSISPLVETASVWPAIRDLIQLDDPVELHAAWLASREVGVFSESVYYPYTSLKYHTLLAAALFDNYRAGYDFEDLYLAVEPAGKGSPDVVPHRTVLETAGVALTVTGEPDGRPAARLGGGPVRSFADVWSRLPEHPFQADSGREWRVLDAQLRRIRSWSTALQYIEDYCRRFESGGGSAAGFGGGR
;
A
#
# COMPACT_ATOMS: atom_id res chain seq x y z
N MET A 1 17.64 -49.76 -9.59
CA MET A 1 18.76 -49.05 -8.94
C MET A 1 18.13 -48.01 -8.03
N SER A 2 17.64 -48.41 -6.86
CA SER A 2 18.34 -48.37 -5.57
C SER A 2 18.81 -46.96 -5.20
N TRP A 3 18.01 -46.37 -4.33
CA TRP A 3 18.23 -45.14 -3.59
C TRP A 3 19.47 -45.24 -2.69
N TRP A 4 20.25 -44.16 -2.60
CA TRP A 4 21.25 -43.95 -1.56
C TRP A 4 21.23 -42.48 -1.12
N ILE A 5 20.94 -42.25 0.16
CA ILE A 5 20.98 -40.97 0.87
C ILE A 5 22.09 -41.08 1.92
N PRO A 6 23.06 -40.14 1.99
CA PRO A 6 23.87 -39.98 3.19
C PRO A 6 23.23 -38.98 4.15
N ARG A 7 22.91 -39.47 5.35
CA ARG A 7 22.64 -38.66 6.54
C ARG A 7 23.92 -37.92 6.95
N GLN A 8 23.82 -36.63 7.26
CA GLN A 8 24.80 -35.97 8.13
C GLN A 8 24.14 -35.55 9.44
N SER A 9 24.86 -35.86 10.51
CA SER A 9 24.48 -35.88 11.91
C SER A 9 24.59 -34.51 12.58
N CYS A 10 23.59 -34.21 13.42
CA CYS A 10 23.61 -33.13 14.40
C CYS A 10 24.74 -33.34 15.44
N GLY A 11 25.53 -32.29 15.68
CA GLY A 11 26.43 -32.18 16.83
C GLY A 11 25.90 -31.18 17.86
N PRO A 12 26.11 -31.40 19.18
CA PRO A 12 25.50 -30.59 20.24
C PRO A 12 26.20 -29.23 20.45
N PRO A 13 25.50 -28.22 20.99
CA PRO A 13 26.05 -26.88 21.20
C PRO A 13 27.02 -26.82 22.40
N LYS A 14 28.16 -26.16 22.20
CA LYS A 14 29.15 -25.87 23.23
C LYS A 14 28.66 -24.73 24.14
N SER A 15 28.50 -25.03 25.42
CA SER A 15 28.21 -24.09 26.49
C SER A 15 29.38 -23.14 26.74
N ARG A 16 29.09 -21.83 26.83
CA ARG A 16 30.00 -20.84 27.43
C ARG A 16 29.31 -20.16 28.59
N ARG A 17 29.76 -20.53 29.79
CA ARG A 17 29.49 -19.85 31.05
C ARG A 17 30.16 -18.49 31.03
N TRP A 18 29.43 -17.43 31.35
CA TRP A 18 30.01 -16.17 31.81
C TRP A 18 29.50 -15.85 33.20
N ARG A 19 30.45 -15.41 34.04
CA ARG A 19 30.33 -15.23 35.49
C ARG A 19 29.51 -13.99 35.81
N VAL A 20 28.64 -14.15 36.81
CA VAL A 20 28.05 -13.06 37.57
C VAL A 20 29.15 -12.37 38.39
N ARG A 21 29.25 -11.05 38.29
CA ARG A 21 29.82 -10.18 39.32
C ARG A 21 28.79 -9.10 39.64
N LEU A 22 28.16 -9.24 40.81
CA LEU A 22 27.50 -8.18 41.55
C LEU A 22 28.57 -7.39 42.30
N LEU A 23 28.59 -6.06 42.12
CA LEU A 23 28.93 -5.05 43.15
C LEU A 23 29.02 -3.66 42.51
N GLY A 24 28.31 -2.70 43.09
CA GLY A 24 28.55 -1.27 42.86
C GLY A 24 27.29 -0.44 42.62
N VAL A 25 26.53 -0.17 43.68
CA VAL A 25 25.61 0.97 43.72
C VAL A 25 26.47 2.22 43.84
N VAL A 26 26.40 3.12 42.85
CA VAL A 26 26.82 4.51 42.97
C VAL A 26 25.67 5.36 42.45
N VAL A 27 25.02 6.08 43.35
CA VAL A 27 24.08 7.16 43.05
C VAL A 27 24.90 8.46 43.06
N MET A 28 25.02 9.14 41.92
CA MET A 28 25.25 10.59 41.87
C MET A 28 24.66 11.15 40.56
N SER A 29 23.96 12.27 40.74
CA SER A 29 23.11 12.99 39.80
C SER A 29 23.85 13.84 38.77
N ASP A 30 23.06 14.28 37.79
CA ASP A 30 23.23 15.39 36.84
C ASP A 30 24.26 15.25 35.72
N ALA A 31 23.77 15.03 34.49
CA ALA A 31 23.51 16.12 33.55
C ALA A 31 23.33 15.59 32.11
N ALA A 32 22.26 16.05 31.46
CA ALA A 32 22.09 16.13 30.01
C ALA A 32 22.29 14.84 29.19
N GLU A 33 21.22 14.06 29.06
CA GLU A 33 21.06 13.17 27.90
C GLU A 33 19.74 13.49 27.19
N SER A 34 19.92 14.18 26.07
CA SER A 34 19.03 14.30 24.91
C SER A 34 17.83 13.35 24.94
N ALA A 35 16.66 13.89 25.32
CA ALA A 35 15.39 13.31 24.92
C ALA A 35 15.31 13.39 23.40
N VAL A 36 15.73 12.34 22.71
CA VAL A 36 15.23 12.06 21.38
C VAL A 36 13.77 11.73 21.59
N VAL A 37 12.93 12.76 21.55
CA VAL A 37 11.51 12.58 21.30
C VAL A 37 11.47 12.03 19.87
N GLU A 38 11.52 10.71 19.72
CA GLU A 38 10.99 10.08 18.52
C GLU A 38 9.52 10.46 18.47
N THR A 39 9.24 11.61 17.85
CA THR A 39 7.90 12.13 17.67
C THR A 39 7.10 11.05 16.93
N GLU A 40 5.89 10.78 17.39
CA GLU A 40 5.00 9.76 16.82
C GLU A 40 4.77 9.91 15.29
N SER A 41 5.06 11.09 14.73
CA SER A 41 5.03 11.40 13.30
C SER A 41 6.22 10.83 12.50
N ALA A 42 7.42 10.75 13.09
CA ALA A 42 8.62 10.28 12.39
C ALA A 42 8.52 8.82 11.89
N PRO A 43 7.91 7.88 12.64
CA PRO A 43 7.65 6.53 12.15
C PRO A 43 6.74 6.49 10.91
N LEU A 44 5.70 7.34 10.83
CA LEU A 44 4.77 7.37 9.69
C LEU A 44 5.42 7.93 8.43
N VAL A 45 6.24 8.98 8.56
CA VAL A 45 7.07 9.51 7.47
C VAL A 45 7.96 8.39 6.90
N GLY A 46 8.55 7.57 7.79
CA GLY A 46 9.33 6.39 7.40
C GLY A 46 8.55 5.41 6.52
N VAL A 47 7.27 5.16 6.81
CA VAL A 47 6.41 4.28 5.99
C VAL A 47 6.27 4.80 4.57
N TYR A 48 6.01 6.09 4.39
CA TYR A 48 5.90 6.68 3.04
C TYR A 48 7.22 6.71 2.27
N ARG A 49 8.35 6.47 2.94
CA ARG A 49 9.69 6.49 2.33
C ARG A 49 10.33 5.09 2.22
N HIS A 50 9.70 4.04 2.75
CA HIS A 50 10.35 2.72 2.92
C HIS A 50 10.59 1.94 1.61
N ASP A 51 9.80 2.20 0.58
CA ASP A 51 9.83 1.41 -0.65
C ASP A 51 10.23 2.25 -1.88
N VAL A 52 10.86 3.40 -1.65
CA VAL A 52 11.32 4.31 -2.71
C VAL A 52 12.35 3.63 -3.63
N HIS A 53 13.10 2.65 -3.14
CA HIS A 53 14.01 1.85 -3.97
C HIS A 53 13.31 1.14 -5.14
N LYS A 54 12.03 0.74 -4.99
CA LYS A 54 11.24 0.11 -6.06
C LYS A 54 11.00 1.06 -7.24
N ALA A 55 10.79 2.35 -6.96
CA ALA A 55 10.66 3.37 -7.99
C ALA A 55 11.99 3.75 -8.66
N ARG A 56 13.12 3.34 -8.07
CA ARG A 56 14.48 3.55 -8.60
C ARG A 56 15.05 2.31 -9.27
N LEU A 57 14.22 1.28 -9.47
CA LEU A 57 14.57 0.04 -10.15
C LEU A 57 15.70 -0.71 -9.45
N ARG A 58 15.74 -0.65 -8.11
CA ARG A 58 16.73 -1.36 -7.29
C ARG A 58 16.10 -2.47 -6.49
N SER A 59 16.88 -3.51 -6.24
CA SER A 59 16.52 -4.52 -5.25
C SER A 59 16.56 -3.91 -3.85
N HIS A 60 15.93 -4.57 -2.88
CA HIS A 60 16.03 -4.16 -1.48
C HIS A 60 17.48 -4.26 -0.95
N ALA A 61 18.26 -5.24 -1.43
CA ALA A 61 19.66 -5.40 -1.04
C ALA A 61 20.57 -4.29 -1.57
N ASP A 62 20.17 -3.64 -2.67
CA ASP A 62 20.88 -2.54 -3.32
C ASP A 62 20.22 -1.17 -3.03
N ALA A 63 19.27 -1.14 -2.09
CA ALA A 63 18.57 0.07 -1.70
C ALA A 63 19.54 1.06 -1.04
N GLU A 64 19.53 2.31 -1.50
CA GLU A 64 20.23 3.39 -0.83
C GLU A 64 19.44 3.85 0.40
N ASP A 65 20.14 4.08 1.52
CA ASP A 65 19.53 4.63 2.73
C ASP A 65 19.17 6.13 2.60
N TRP A 66 19.71 6.80 1.57
CA TRP A 66 19.54 8.24 1.35
C TRP A 66 19.24 8.56 -0.11
N VAL A 67 18.25 9.42 -0.34
CA VAL A 67 17.88 9.94 -1.65
C VAL A 67 17.65 11.43 -1.55
N ALA A 68 18.36 12.22 -2.36
CA ALA A 68 18.22 13.67 -2.39
C ALA A 68 18.30 14.34 -0.99
N GLY A 69 19.17 13.82 -0.12
CA GLY A 69 19.34 14.31 1.26
C GLY A 69 18.30 13.81 2.27
N VAL A 70 17.34 13.00 1.84
CA VAL A 70 16.29 12.42 2.69
C VAL A 70 16.61 10.96 3.01
N ARG A 71 16.42 10.56 4.27
CA ARG A 71 16.55 9.15 4.68
C ARG A 71 15.34 8.35 4.20
N VAL A 72 15.58 7.24 3.52
CA VAL A 72 14.55 6.39 2.91
C VAL A 72 14.82 4.91 3.22
N ASN A 73 13.91 4.04 2.79
CA ASN A 73 14.07 2.58 2.88
C ASN A 73 14.26 2.02 4.30
N GLN A 74 13.77 2.74 5.30
CA GLN A 74 13.76 2.26 6.68
C GLN A 74 12.69 1.18 6.86
N ALA A 75 12.97 0.19 7.72
CA ALA A 75 12.00 -0.84 8.03
C ALA A 75 10.71 -0.25 8.63
N VAL A 76 9.57 -0.75 8.17
CA VAL A 76 8.25 -0.40 8.73
C VAL A 76 8.00 -1.22 10.00
N PRO A 77 7.73 -0.60 11.16
CA PRO A 77 7.53 -1.35 12.40
C PRO A 77 6.21 -2.14 12.41
N ARG A 78 6.05 -2.99 13.44
CA ARG A 78 4.81 -3.77 13.72
C ARG A 78 4.38 -4.72 12.60
N GLY A 79 5.28 -5.07 11.69
CA GLY A 79 5.01 -6.01 10.59
C GLY A 79 4.08 -5.47 9.50
N ALA A 80 3.73 -4.18 9.53
CA ALA A 80 2.71 -3.61 8.64
C ALA A 80 3.08 -3.71 7.14
N ASP A 81 4.35 -3.55 6.78
CA ASP A 81 4.81 -3.77 5.40
C ASP A 81 4.64 -5.24 4.95
N GLY A 82 5.03 -6.18 5.82
CA GLY A 82 4.86 -7.61 5.56
C GLY A 82 3.39 -7.98 5.35
N ASP A 83 2.50 -7.48 6.20
CA ASP A 83 1.07 -7.73 6.09
C ASP A 83 0.46 -7.06 4.85
N ALA A 84 0.87 -5.83 4.52
CA ALA A 84 0.48 -5.16 3.27
C ALA A 84 0.94 -5.95 2.02
N ALA A 85 2.14 -6.54 2.05
CA ALA A 85 2.61 -7.41 0.99
C ALA A 85 1.71 -8.66 0.85
N LEU A 86 1.28 -9.27 1.96
CA LEU A 86 0.38 -10.43 1.95
C LEU A 86 -1.04 -10.12 1.43
N LEU A 87 -1.49 -8.87 1.53
CA LEU A 87 -2.71 -8.40 0.88
C LEU A 87 -2.56 -8.36 -0.66
N SER A 88 -1.35 -8.14 -1.16
CA SER A 88 -1.11 -7.90 -2.59
C SER A 88 -0.56 -9.11 -3.35
N ARG A 89 0.26 -9.95 -2.71
CA ARG A 89 0.97 -11.07 -3.35
C ARG A 89 0.96 -12.36 -2.51
N PRO A 90 1.08 -13.55 -3.14
CA PRO A 90 1.18 -14.83 -2.43
C PRO A 90 2.31 -14.85 -1.40
N ARG A 91 2.15 -15.72 -0.39
CA ARG A 91 3.25 -16.11 0.50
C ARG A 91 4.29 -16.94 -0.26
N GLY A 92 5.54 -16.85 0.18
CA GLY A 92 6.64 -17.67 -0.32
C GLY A 92 7.48 -16.98 -1.40
N GLU A 93 8.33 -17.76 -2.06
CA GLU A 93 9.17 -17.28 -3.15
C GLU A 93 8.33 -16.92 -4.37
N PRO A 94 8.48 -15.70 -4.90
CA PRO A 94 7.68 -15.26 -6.04
C PRO A 94 8.12 -15.97 -7.32
N SER A 95 7.12 -16.44 -8.09
CA SER A 95 7.29 -16.88 -9.46
C SER A 95 6.73 -15.83 -10.42
N GLN A 96 7.46 -15.52 -11.49
CA GLN A 96 7.01 -14.57 -12.51
C GLN A 96 5.63 -14.98 -13.06
N THR A 97 4.65 -14.08 -12.93
CA THR A 97 3.27 -14.35 -13.35
C THR A 97 2.97 -13.98 -14.79
N PHE A 98 3.87 -13.26 -15.46
CA PHE A 98 3.70 -12.83 -16.84
C PHE A 98 5.02 -12.93 -17.59
N GLU A 99 5.07 -13.78 -18.61
CA GLU A 99 6.25 -14.01 -19.43
C GLU A 99 6.64 -12.73 -20.20
N GLY A 100 7.93 -12.40 -20.22
CA GLY A 100 8.44 -11.24 -20.94
C GLY A 100 8.25 -9.88 -20.27
N HIS A 101 7.67 -9.83 -19.07
CA HIS A 101 7.64 -8.60 -18.26
C HIS A 101 8.72 -8.62 -17.17
N ASP A 102 9.85 -8.00 -17.48
CA ASP A 102 10.97 -7.79 -16.54
C ASP A 102 11.13 -6.28 -16.21
N SER A 103 10.01 -5.59 -16.17
CA SER A 103 9.97 -4.15 -15.88
C SER A 103 9.45 -3.89 -14.46
N PRO A 104 9.97 -2.88 -13.76
CA PRO A 104 9.38 -2.38 -12.52
C PRO A 104 8.09 -1.61 -12.76
N TYR A 105 7.80 -1.20 -13.99
CA TYR A 105 6.55 -0.51 -14.32
C TYR A 105 5.36 -1.47 -14.27
N ARG A 106 4.23 -0.96 -13.81
CA ARG A 106 2.99 -1.70 -13.68
C ARG A 106 2.26 -1.80 -15.02
N LEU A 107 1.66 -2.95 -15.28
CA LEU A 107 0.65 -3.14 -16.31
C LEU A 107 -0.74 -2.75 -15.79
N SER A 108 -1.48 -1.93 -16.54
CA SER A 108 -2.87 -1.64 -16.21
C SER A 108 -3.80 -2.80 -16.59
N LEU A 109 -4.71 -3.17 -15.70
CA LEU A 109 -5.81 -4.09 -16.02
C LEU A 109 -6.86 -3.45 -16.95
N VAL A 110 -6.89 -2.11 -17.05
CA VAL A 110 -7.82 -1.40 -17.95
C VAL A 110 -7.28 -1.37 -19.39
N SER A 111 -5.99 -1.04 -19.58
CA SER A 111 -5.39 -0.95 -20.92
C SER A 111 -4.60 -2.17 -21.37
N GLY A 112 -4.17 -3.03 -20.43
CA GLY A 112 -3.23 -4.13 -20.70
C GLY A 112 -1.78 -3.70 -20.92
N SER A 113 -1.45 -2.41 -20.72
CA SER A 113 -0.14 -1.83 -21.05
C SER A 113 0.46 -1.04 -19.88
N ILE A 114 1.74 -0.72 -19.98
CA ILE A 114 2.40 0.26 -19.10
C ILE A 114 1.78 1.64 -19.35
N SER A 115 1.70 2.46 -18.29
CA SER A 115 1.21 3.84 -18.37
C SER A 115 2.13 4.70 -19.25
N PRO A 116 1.60 5.50 -20.19
CA PRO A 116 2.41 6.43 -20.98
C PRO A 116 3.08 7.51 -20.13
N LEU A 117 2.62 7.71 -18.88
CA LEU A 117 3.28 8.62 -17.94
C LEU A 117 4.75 8.22 -17.68
N VAL A 118 5.10 6.94 -17.82
CA VAL A 118 6.48 6.46 -17.68
C VAL A 118 7.43 7.11 -18.70
N GLU A 119 6.94 7.44 -19.89
CA GLU A 119 7.75 8.07 -20.95
C GLU A 119 7.99 9.56 -20.68
N THR A 120 7.38 10.12 -19.62
CA THR A 120 7.57 11.52 -19.24
C THR A 120 8.78 11.68 -18.34
N ALA A 121 9.58 12.72 -18.60
CA ALA A 121 10.74 13.07 -17.77
C ALA A 121 10.39 13.51 -16.34
N SER A 122 9.09 13.60 -15.98
CA SER A 122 8.60 14.17 -14.73
C SER A 122 8.38 13.17 -13.59
N VAL A 123 8.40 11.85 -13.85
CA VAL A 123 8.10 10.84 -12.81
C VAL A 123 9.08 10.92 -11.63
N TRP A 124 10.39 10.99 -11.92
CA TRP A 124 11.40 11.04 -10.84
C TRP A 124 11.43 12.37 -10.07
N PRO A 125 11.38 13.55 -10.72
CA PRO A 125 11.17 14.81 -10.01
C PRO A 125 9.96 14.78 -9.07
N ALA A 126 8.82 14.26 -9.51
CA ALA A 126 7.63 14.19 -8.67
C ALA A 126 7.82 13.27 -7.45
N ILE A 127 8.47 12.12 -7.60
CA ILE A 127 8.81 11.24 -6.46
C ILE A 127 9.78 11.96 -5.51
N ARG A 128 10.76 12.68 -6.05
CA ARG A 128 11.70 13.45 -5.24
C ARG A 128 10.97 14.49 -4.40
N ASP A 129 10.07 15.26 -5.01
CA ASP A 129 9.31 16.29 -4.30
C ASP A 129 8.42 15.66 -3.21
N LEU A 130 7.79 14.53 -3.53
CA LEU A 130 6.97 13.78 -2.60
C LEU A 130 7.75 13.25 -1.39
N ILE A 131 8.97 12.74 -1.55
CA ILE A 131 9.76 12.25 -0.40
C ILE A 131 10.33 13.38 0.47
N GLN A 132 10.37 14.64 -0.01
CA GLN A 132 10.89 15.78 0.76
C GLN A 132 9.89 16.32 1.79
N LEU A 133 8.60 15.95 1.68
CA LEU A 133 7.59 16.30 2.67
C LEU A 133 7.89 15.62 4.00
N ASP A 134 7.87 16.39 5.11
CA ASP A 134 8.15 15.89 6.46
C ASP A 134 6.90 15.76 7.34
N ASP A 135 5.78 16.37 6.95
CA ASP A 135 4.51 16.16 7.61
C ASP A 135 3.87 14.85 7.11
N PRO A 136 3.59 13.86 7.99
CA PRO A 136 3.02 12.59 7.54
C PRO A 136 1.62 12.74 6.94
N VAL A 137 0.82 13.74 7.35
CA VAL A 137 -0.54 13.94 6.81
C VAL A 137 -0.46 14.51 5.39
N GLU A 138 0.39 15.51 5.16
CA GLU A 138 0.70 15.99 3.81
C GLU A 138 1.27 14.89 2.92
N LEU A 139 2.17 14.06 3.44
CA LEU A 139 2.69 12.87 2.74
C LEU A 139 1.56 11.92 2.34
N HIS A 140 0.66 11.59 3.27
CA HIS A 140 -0.47 10.71 2.99
C HIS A 140 -1.33 11.25 1.85
N ALA A 141 -1.71 12.53 1.92
CA ALA A 141 -2.48 13.19 0.87
C ALA A 141 -1.73 13.21 -0.47
N ALA A 142 -0.42 13.51 -0.47
CA ALA A 142 0.41 13.51 -1.66
C ALA A 142 0.51 12.11 -2.29
N TRP A 143 0.69 11.06 -1.49
CA TRP A 143 0.68 9.68 -1.95
C TRP A 143 -0.68 9.26 -2.52
N LEU A 144 -1.78 9.63 -1.84
CA LEU A 144 -3.14 9.34 -2.27
C LEU A 144 -3.46 10.00 -3.62
N ALA A 145 -2.99 11.22 -3.85
CA ALA A 145 -3.18 11.96 -5.09
C ALA A 145 -2.18 11.59 -6.22
N SER A 146 -1.00 11.04 -5.88
CA SER A 146 0.07 10.82 -6.86
C SER A 146 -0.31 9.81 -7.94
N ARG A 147 0.02 10.16 -9.19
CA ARG A 147 -0.10 9.27 -10.35
C ARG A 147 1.23 8.63 -10.70
N GLU A 148 2.30 9.35 -10.45
CA GLU A 148 3.69 9.03 -10.77
C GLU A 148 4.14 7.81 -9.97
N VAL A 149 3.73 7.67 -8.71
CA VAL A 149 4.04 6.47 -7.94
C VAL A 149 3.19 5.27 -8.37
N GLY A 150 1.96 5.51 -8.86
CA GLY A 150 1.05 4.47 -9.34
C GLY A 150 1.48 3.79 -10.66
N VAL A 151 2.53 4.28 -11.32
CA VAL A 151 3.10 3.63 -12.51
C VAL A 151 4.04 2.47 -12.16
N PHE A 152 4.48 2.36 -10.91
CA PHE A 152 5.38 1.29 -10.47
C PHE A 152 4.60 0.13 -9.88
N SER A 153 5.05 -1.08 -10.20
CA SER A 153 4.59 -2.29 -9.53
C SER A 153 5.20 -2.38 -8.13
N GLU A 154 4.48 -3.02 -7.22
CA GLU A 154 5.02 -3.34 -5.88
C GLU A 154 6.10 -4.42 -5.99
N SER A 155 5.99 -5.29 -7.00
CA SER A 155 6.92 -6.38 -7.27
C SER A 155 6.95 -6.69 -8.76
N VAL A 156 8.16 -6.79 -9.32
CA VAL A 156 8.41 -7.16 -10.74
C VAL A 156 7.75 -8.49 -11.13
N TYR A 157 7.65 -9.44 -10.19
CA TYR A 157 7.01 -10.74 -10.41
C TYR A 157 5.48 -10.67 -10.57
N TYR A 158 4.86 -9.57 -10.09
CA TYR A 158 3.42 -9.34 -10.07
C TYR A 158 3.10 -7.99 -10.71
N PRO A 159 3.15 -7.88 -12.05
CA PRO A 159 3.17 -6.60 -12.75
C PRO A 159 1.87 -5.80 -12.66
N TYR A 160 0.79 -6.40 -12.15
CA TYR A 160 -0.48 -5.71 -11.91
C TYR A 160 -0.62 -5.12 -10.50
N THR A 161 0.35 -5.36 -9.61
CA THR A 161 0.39 -4.73 -8.27
C THR A 161 0.78 -3.26 -8.38
N SER A 162 0.54 -2.47 -7.34
CA SER A 162 0.84 -1.02 -7.35
C SER A 162 1.65 -0.62 -6.12
N LEU A 163 2.79 0.04 -6.35
CA LEU A 163 3.65 0.58 -5.30
C LEU A 163 2.91 1.62 -4.44
N LYS A 164 2.11 2.48 -5.08
CA LYS A 164 1.27 3.48 -4.40
C LYS A 164 0.37 2.80 -3.37
N TYR A 165 -0.41 1.82 -3.81
CA TYR A 165 -1.40 1.18 -2.96
C TYR A 165 -0.78 0.22 -1.95
N HIS A 166 0.36 -0.39 -2.24
CA HIS A 166 1.15 -1.10 -1.23
C HIS A 166 1.53 -0.17 -0.08
N THR A 167 2.10 0.99 -0.40
CA THR A 167 2.54 1.96 0.59
C THR A 167 1.38 2.55 1.40
N LEU A 168 0.26 2.88 0.73
CA LEU A 168 -0.96 3.35 1.42
C LEU A 168 -1.54 2.27 2.35
N LEU A 169 -1.54 1.00 1.93
CA LEU A 169 -1.97 -0.11 2.79
C LEU A 169 -1.02 -0.29 3.98
N ALA A 170 0.29 -0.22 3.77
CA ALA A 170 1.28 -0.32 4.85
C ALA A 170 1.09 0.82 5.87
N ALA A 171 0.83 2.05 5.41
CA ALA A 171 0.55 3.18 6.28
C ALA A 171 -0.75 2.99 7.07
N ALA A 172 -1.82 2.53 6.42
CA ALA A 172 -3.10 2.28 7.09
C ALA A 172 -2.99 1.17 8.14
N LEU A 173 -2.31 0.07 7.82
CA LEU A 173 -2.05 -1.00 8.79
C LEU A 173 -1.20 -0.50 9.95
N PHE A 174 -0.10 0.21 9.67
CA PHE A 174 0.78 0.73 10.71
C PHE A 174 0.05 1.70 11.66
N ASP A 175 -0.76 2.62 11.12
CA ASP A 175 -1.53 3.55 11.94
C ASP A 175 -2.57 2.84 12.82
N ASN A 176 -3.31 1.86 12.28
CA ASN A 176 -4.26 1.07 13.07
C ASN A 176 -3.56 0.21 14.13
N TYR A 177 -2.42 -0.42 13.81
CA TYR A 177 -1.64 -1.22 14.78
C TYR A 177 -1.03 -0.36 15.89
N ARG A 178 -0.72 0.91 15.59
CA ARG A 178 -0.31 1.89 16.60
C ARG A 178 -1.48 2.29 17.50
N ALA A 179 -2.68 2.39 16.94
CA ALA A 179 -3.91 2.66 17.69
C ALA A 179 -4.42 1.45 18.51
N GLY A 180 -3.77 0.29 18.41
CA GLY A 180 -4.03 -0.89 19.24
C GLY A 180 -5.00 -1.90 18.64
N TYR A 181 -5.37 -1.76 17.37
CA TYR A 181 -6.16 -2.78 16.66
C TYR A 181 -5.25 -3.89 16.13
N ASP A 182 -5.72 -5.13 16.20
CA ASP A 182 -5.12 -6.23 15.44
C ASP A 182 -5.72 -6.29 14.03
N PHE A 183 -5.10 -7.04 13.11
CA PHE A 183 -5.59 -7.15 11.73
C PHE A 183 -7.05 -7.61 11.65
N GLU A 184 -7.46 -8.54 12.52
CA GLU A 184 -8.80 -9.14 12.52
C GLU A 184 -9.93 -8.19 12.95
N ASP A 185 -9.55 -7.06 13.55
CA ASP A 185 -10.44 -5.98 13.95
C ASP A 185 -10.64 -4.97 12.83
N LEU A 186 -9.90 -5.06 11.73
CA LEU A 186 -9.95 -4.08 10.66
C LEU A 186 -11.11 -4.31 9.70
N TYR A 187 -11.65 -3.20 9.23
CA TYR A 187 -12.71 -3.11 8.26
C TYR A 187 -12.24 -2.31 7.03
N LEU A 188 -12.78 -2.67 5.87
CA LEU A 188 -12.85 -1.78 4.72
C LEU A 188 -14.16 -0.99 4.82
N ALA A 189 -14.07 0.29 5.15
CA ALA A 189 -15.19 1.23 5.16
C ALA A 189 -15.28 1.95 3.80
N VAL A 190 -16.51 2.21 3.35
CA VAL A 190 -16.81 2.76 2.04
C VAL A 190 -17.65 4.02 2.17
N GLU A 191 -17.24 5.06 1.45
CA GLU A 191 -17.95 6.34 1.39
C GLU A 191 -18.21 6.71 -0.08
N PRO A 192 -19.48 6.74 -0.54
CA PRO A 192 -19.82 7.17 -1.89
C PRO A 192 -19.57 8.67 -2.07
N ALA A 193 -19.05 9.06 -3.24
CA ALA A 193 -18.95 10.47 -3.58
C ALA A 193 -20.34 11.05 -3.88
N GLY A 194 -20.67 12.17 -3.25
CA GLY A 194 -21.99 12.82 -3.38
C GLY A 194 -22.55 13.36 -2.07
N LYS A 195 -21.96 13.01 -0.92
CA LYS A 195 -22.23 13.62 0.40
C LYS A 195 -21.18 14.67 0.79
N GLY A 196 -20.72 15.49 -0.17
CA GLY A 196 -19.54 16.34 0.00
C GLY A 196 -18.25 15.63 -0.44
N SER A 197 -17.10 16.29 -0.27
CA SER A 197 -15.80 15.62 -0.38
C SER A 197 -15.73 14.56 0.73
N PRO A 198 -15.28 13.32 0.43
CA PRO A 198 -15.09 12.33 1.47
C PRO A 198 -14.10 12.87 2.50
N ASP A 199 -14.37 12.63 3.79
CA ASP A 199 -13.43 13.00 4.84
C ASP A 199 -12.23 12.06 4.74
N VAL A 200 -11.15 12.54 4.10
CA VAL A 200 -9.88 11.82 4.04
C VAL A 200 -9.37 11.65 5.47
N VAL A 201 -9.41 10.41 5.96
CA VAL A 201 -8.86 10.06 7.27
C VAL A 201 -7.36 9.85 7.10
N PRO A 202 -6.52 10.68 7.75
CA PRO A 202 -5.07 10.57 7.61
C PRO A 202 -4.57 9.14 7.83
N HIS A 203 -3.70 8.70 6.93
CA HIS A 203 -3.08 7.37 6.87
C HIS A 203 -4.02 6.20 6.60
N ARG A 204 -5.32 6.31 6.92
CA ARG A 204 -6.30 5.22 6.84
C ARG A 204 -7.10 5.20 5.55
N THR A 205 -7.35 6.35 4.93
CA THR A 205 -7.96 6.40 3.60
C THR A 205 -6.94 5.92 2.57
N VAL A 206 -7.23 4.80 1.91
CA VAL A 206 -6.30 4.14 0.98
C VAL A 206 -6.66 4.37 -0.49
N LEU A 207 -7.86 4.86 -0.78
CA LEU A 207 -8.30 5.26 -2.12
C LEU A 207 -9.25 6.44 -2.00
N GLU A 208 -9.07 7.40 -2.89
CA GLU A 208 -10.00 8.50 -3.13
C GLU A 208 -10.14 8.69 -4.64
N THR A 209 -11.39 8.66 -5.13
CA THR A 209 -11.76 9.02 -6.51
C THR A 209 -12.96 9.96 -6.46
N ALA A 210 -13.35 10.52 -7.61
CA ALA A 210 -14.57 11.33 -7.69
C ALA A 210 -15.85 10.51 -7.45
N GLY A 211 -15.78 9.18 -7.39
CA GLY A 211 -16.90 8.27 -7.14
C GLY A 211 -16.91 7.61 -5.76
N VAL A 212 -15.75 7.44 -5.11
CA VAL A 212 -15.64 6.69 -3.85
C VAL A 212 -14.40 7.05 -3.04
N ALA A 213 -14.50 7.01 -1.71
CA ALA A 213 -13.36 6.83 -0.82
C ALA A 213 -13.41 5.48 -0.09
N LEU A 214 -12.24 4.86 0.07
CA LEU A 214 -12.08 3.61 0.81
C LEU A 214 -11.11 3.81 1.96
N THR A 215 -11.51 3.38 3.16
CA THR A 215 -10.75 3.58 4.39
C THR A 215 -10.55 2.24 5.10
N VAL A 216 -9.31 1.93 5.49
CA VAL A 216 -8.99 0.76 6.34
C VAL A 216 -8.92 1.23 7.79
N THR A 217 -9.83 0.73 8.63
CA THR A 217 -10.02 1.24 9.99
C THR A 217 -10.53 0.16 10.95
N GLY A 218 -10.13 0.23 12.23
CA GLY A 218 -10.77 -0.52 13.31
C GLY A 218 -12.14 0.05 13.73
N GLU A 219 -12.42 1.30 13.33
CA GLU A 219 -13.64 2.03 13.68
C GLU A 219 -14.33 2.54 12.40
N PRO A 220 -15.32 1.80 11.86
CA PRO A 220 -16.01 2.21 10.65
C PRO A 220 -17.04 3.32 10.87
N ASP A 221 -17.35 3.70 12.11
CA ASP A 221 -18.20 4.86 12.47
C ASP A 221 -19.55 4.92 11.76
N GLY A 222 -20.20 3.76 11.61
CA GLY A 222 -21.50 3.65 10.95
C GLY A 222 -21.46 3.69 9.42
N ARG A 223 -20.28 3.83 8.80
CA ARG A 223 -20.12 3.70 7.34
C ARG A 223 -20.37 2.25 6.90
N PRO A 224 -20.91 2.02 5.69
CA PRO A 224 -20.95 0.70 5.08
C PRO A 224 -19.55 0.08 5.09
N ALA A 225 -19.40 -1.07 5.75
CA ALA A 225 -18.09 -1.66 5.96
C ALA A 225 -18.12 -3.19 6.02
N ALA A 226 -17.02 -3.81 5.62
CA ALA A 226 -16.81 -5.26 5.71
C ALA A 226 -15.46 -5.58 6.37
N ARG A 227 -15.45 -6.58 7.27
CA ARG A 227 -14.20 -7.04 7.92
C ARG A 227 -13.20 -7.57 6.91
N LEU A 228 -11.91 -7.23 7.09
CA LEU A 228 -10.82 -7.70 6.23
C LEU A 228 -10.64 -9.23 6.28
N GLY A 229 -10.88 -9.83 7.44
CA GLY A 229 -10.76 -11.26 7.70
C GLY A 229 -9.85 -11.55 8.89
N GLY A 230 -9.66 -12.82 9.25
CA GLY A 230 -8.84 -13.23 10.41
C GLY A 230 -7.32 -13.12 10.21
N GLY A 231 -6.85 -12.48 9.14
CA GLY A 231 -5.43 -12.31 8.86
C GLY A 231 -5.15 -11.80 7.45
N PRO A 232 -3.93 -11.29 7.20
CA PRO A 232 -3.56 -10.66 5.94
C PRO A 232 -3.43 -11.71 4.83
N VAL A 233 -4.38 -11.66 3.90
CA VAL A 233 -4.45 -12.52 2.72
C VAL A 233 -5.02 -11.76 1.53
N ARG A 234 -4.81 -12.30 0.32
CA ARG A 234 -5.39 -11.80 -0.94
C ARG A 234 -6.89 -12.10 -1.02
N SER A 235 -7.69 -11.36 -0.27
CA SER A 235 -9.13 -11.53 -0.12
C SER A 235 -9.95 -10.33 -0.62
N PHE A 236 -9.40 -9.41 -1.41
CA PHE A 236 -10.12 -8.18 -1.80
C PHE A 236 -11.52 -8.48 -2.37
N ALA A 237 -11.62 -9.39 -3.36
CA ALA A 237 -12.90 -9.82 -3.94
C ALA A 237 -13.94 -10.33 -2.92
N ASP A 238 -13.50 -11.03 -1.88
CA ASP A 238 -14.37 -11.53 -0.82
C ASP A 238 -14.86 -10.38 0.07
N VAL A 239 -13.93 -9.52 0.52
CA VAL A 239 -14.27 -8.34 1.33
C VAL A 239 -15.20 -7.40 0.57
N TRP A 240 -14.90 -7.12 -0.71
CA TRP A 240 -15.75 -6.34 -1.60
C TRP A 240 -17.15 -6.95 -1.68
N SER A 241 -17.26 -8.27 -1.90
CA SER A 241 -18.55 -8.94 -2.04
C SER A 241 -19.38 -8.97 -0.76
N ARG A 242 -18.75 -8.81 0.41
CA ARG A 242 -19.41 -8.74 1.72
C ARG A 242 -19.82 -7.33 2.13
N LEU A 243 -19.53 -6.30 1.33
CA LEU A 243 -19.98 -4.95 1.62
C LEU A 243 -21.52 -4.89 1.63
N PRO A 244 -22.13 -4.27 2.66
CA PRO A 244 -23.58 -4.16 2.73
C PRO A 244 -24.13 -3.18 1.68
N GLU A 245 -23.34 -2.19 1.28
CA GLU A 245 -23.65 -1.23 0.22
C GLU A 245 -22.44 -1.07 -0.69
N HIS A 246 -22.68 -1.05 -2.00
CA HIS A 246 -21.62 -0.85 -2.99
C HIS A 246 -21.60 0.61 -3.47
N PRO A 247 -20.42 1.24 -3.58
CA PRO A 247 -20.31 2.67 -3.86
C PRO A 247 -20.62 3.01 -5.32
N PHE A 248 -20.35 2.07 -6.23
CA PHE A 248 -20.70 2.24 -7.63
C PHE A 248 -22.12 1.74 -7.84
N GLN A 249 -23.00 2.62 -8.35
CA GLN A 249 -24.35 2.24 -8.73
C GLN A 249 -24.29 1.32 -9.95
N ALA A 250 -24.15 0.01 -9.74
CA ALA A 250 -24.07 -0.96 -10.82
C ALA A 250 -25.28 -0.87 -11.77
N ASP A 251 -26.44 -0.44 -11.29
CA ASP A 251 -27.64 -0.29 -12.11
C ASP A 251 -27.67 0.98 -12.97
N SER A 252 -26.74 1.93 -12.78
CA SER A 252 -26.72 3.21 -13.50
C SER A 252 -26.05 3.16 -14.88
N GLY A 253 -25.27 2.11 -15.18
CA GLY A 253 -24.51 2.02 -16.44
C GLY A 253 -23.86 0.66 -16.67
N ARG A 254 -23.54 0.33 -17.93
CA ARG A 254 -22.87 -0.94 -18.28
C ARG A 254 -21.46 -0.97 -17.70
N GLU A 255 -20.77 0.17 -17.73
CA GLU A 255 -19.44 0.40 -17.21
C GLU A 255 -19.34 0.08 -15.71
N TRP A 256 -20.28 0.57 -14.89
CA TRP A 256 -20.27 0.31 -13.45
C TRP A 256 -20.55 -1.16 -13.10
N ARG A 257 -21.38 -1.86 -13.90
CA ARG A 257 -21.53 -3.33 -13.78
C ARG A 257 -20.25 -4.07 -14.10
N VAL A 258 -19.51 -3.63 -15.11
CA VAL A 258 -18.23 -4.24 -15.48
C VAL A 258 -17.21 -4.03 -14.37
N LEU A 259 -17.10 -2.82 -13.83
CA LEU A 259 -16.24 -2.53 -12.69
C LEU A 259 -16.55 -3.46 -11.51
N ASP A 260 -17.80 -3.49 -11.04
CA ASP A 260 -18.19 -4.34 -9.90
C ASP A 260 -17.90 -5.83 -10.16
N ALA A 261 -18.26 -6.34 -11.34
CA ALA A 261 -18.03 -7.73 -11.71
C ALA A 261 -16.54 -8.12 -11.71
N GLN A 262 -15.64 -7.21 -12.10
CA GLN A 262 -14.20 -7.46 -12.04
C GLN A 262 -13.66 -7.37 -10.61
N LEU A 263 -14.14 -6.42 -9.79
CA LEU A 263 -13.73 -6.30 -8.39
C LEU A 263 -14.06 -7.55 -7.57
N ARG A 264 -15.17 -8.23 -7.88
CA ARG A 264 -15.54 -9.53 -7.29
C ARG A 264 -14.64 -10.71 -7.70
N ARG A 265 -13.62 -10.49 -8.53
CA ARG A 265 -12.67 -11.51 -8.99
C ARG A 265 -11.22 -11.18 -8.60
N ILE A 266 -10.89 -9.91 -8.46
CA ILE A 266 -9.53 -9.48 -8.12
C ILE A 266 -9.26 -9.78 -6.65
N ARG A 267 -8.28 -10.64 -6.39
CA ARG A 267 -7.90 -11.04 -5.02
C ARG A 267 -6.88 -10.11 -4.38
N SER A 268 -5.98 -9.54 -5.19
CA SER A 268 -4.91 -8.65 -4.73
C SER A 268 -5.47 -7.26 -4.42
N TRP A 269 -5.18 -6.76 -3.23
CA TRP A 269 -5.64 -5.46 -2.77
C TRP A 269 -5.06 -4.30 -3.57
N SER A 270 -3.73 -4.19 -3.72
CA SER A 270 -3.12 -3.10 -4.49
C SER A 270 -3.52 -3.11 -5.96
N THR A 271 -3.70 -4.29 -6.56
CA THR A 271 -4.25 -4.41 -7.92
C THR A 271 -5.69 -3.91 -8.01
N ALA A 272 -6.54 -4.26 -7.05
CA ALA A 272 -7.93 -3.84 -7.06
C ALA A 272 -8.08 -2.32 -6.88
N LEU A 273 -7.37 -1.74 -5.90
CA LEU A 273 -7.40 -0.30 -5.64
C LEU A 273 -6.91 0.49 -6.87
N GLN A 274 -5.82 0.03 -7.49
CA GLN A 274 -5.33 0.64 -8.73
C GLN A 274 -6.29 0.45 -9.91
N TYR A 275 -6.97 -0.69 -9.99
CA TYR A 275 -7.98 -0.93 -11.02
C TYR A 275 -9.14 0.04 -10.86
N ILE A 276 -9.61 0.32 -9.64
CA ILE A 276 -10.65 1.32 -9.38
C ILE A 276 -10.18 2.69 -9.86
N GLU A 277 -8.99 3.14 -9.46
CA GLU A 277 -8.45 4.43 -9.86
C GLU A 277 -8.33 4.57 -11.40
N ASP A 278 -7.75 3.57 -12.07
CA ASP A 278 -7.60 3.56 -13.52
C ASP A 278 -8.97 3.58 -14.22
N TYR A 279 -9.95 2.84 -13.70
CA TYR A 279 -11.29 2.74 -14.27
C TYR A 279 -12.08 4.03 -14.10
N CYS A 280 -12.15 4.58 -12.88
CA CYS A 280 -12.77 5.87 -12.60
C CYS A 280 -12.22 6.95 -13.52
N ARG A 281 -10.89 7.08 -13.61
CA ARG A 281 -10.25 8.06 -14.50
C ARG A 281 -10.69 7.91 -15.96
N ARG A 282 -10.78 6.68 -16.47
CA ARG A 282 -11.13 6.40 -17.87
C ARG A 282 -12.57 6.80 -18.21
N PHE A 283 -13.50 6.65 -17.27
CA PHE A 283 -14.93 6.85 -17.51
C PHE A 283 -15.45 8.20 -17.00
N GLU A 284 -14.86 8.77 -15.95
CA GLU A 284 -15.15 10.14 -15.48
C GLU A 284 -14.64 11.18 -16.49
N SER A 285 -13.48 10.94 -17.13
CA SER A 285 -12.95 11.81 -18.19
C SER A 285 -13.79 11.77 -19.49
N GLY A 286 -14.73 10.82 -19.63
CA GLY A 286 -15.57 10.65 -20.82
C GLY A 286 -16.94 11.34 -20.74
N GLY A 287 -17.37 11.79 -19.57
CA GLY A 287 -18.71 12.38 -19.34
C GLY A 287 -18.84 13.86 -19.71
N GLY A 288 -17.76 14.54 -20.07
CA GLY A 288 -17.71 15.99 -20.26
C GLY A 288 -18.00 16.54 -21.66
N SER A 289 -18.36 15.72 -22.65
CA SER A 289 -18.53 16.18 -24.05
C SER A 289 -19.90 15.85 -24.65
N ALA A 290 -20.97 16.17 -23.92
CA ALA A 290 -22.34 16.20 -24.44
C ALA A 290 -23.03 17.53 -24.12
N ALA A 291 -22.39 18.64 -24.50
CA ALA A 291 -23.05 19.95 -24.58
C ALA A 291 -22.61 20.62 -25.88
N GLY A 292 -23.50 20.67 -26.87
CA GLY A 292 -23.30 21.49 -28.06
C GLY A 292 -23.76 20.92 -29.39
N PHE A 293 -24.99 20.41 -29.49
CA PHE A 293 -25.75 20.54 -30.74
C PHE A 293 -27.21 20.86 -30.40
N GLY A 294 -27.40 22.12 -30.01
CA GLY A 294 -28.70 22.77 -30.06
C GLY A 294 -29.08 23.02 -31.53
N GLY A 295 -30.31 22.65 -31.87
CA GLY A 295 -30.87 22.84 -33.20
C GLY A 295 -30.94 24.31 -33.61
N GLY A 296 -30.65 24.54 -34.89
CA GLY A 296 -31.05 25.72 -35.64
C GLY A 296 -31.93 25.25 -36.79
N ARG A 297 -33.06 25.94 -36.96
CA ARG A 297 -34.16 25.68 -37.88
C ARG A 297 -33.77 25.54 -39.35
#